data_AF-A0A3A5W0Z0-F1
#
_entry.id   AF-A0A3A5W0Z0-F1
#
_cell.length_a   1.000
_cell.length_b   1.000
_cell.length_c   1.000
_cell.angle_alpha   90.00
_cell.angle_beta   90.00
_cell.angle_gamma   90.00
#
_symmetry.space_group_name_H-M   'P 1'
#
loop_
_entity.id
_entity.type
_entity.pdbx_description
1 polymer ?
#
loop_
_entity_poly.entity_id
_entity_poly.type
_entity_poly.pdbx_seq_one_letter_code
_entity_poly.pdbx_strand_id
1 'polypeptide(L)'
;MGTLRALTVGMLTYILAMMLMFQPNLAVALGVGAAFASERMRHHHTVKAVREEVVSLHRSLTVAKDHLVELQRTTSRRRIELNTAREELTRRDAIGSPAARELLKRQDEAIHAATQALESKQDQNNIVLESMQQLLSAQVEQTANMQRALRDVVGHLMANPRRQLTLNDSVLVNENVPSAPNLGGLLEGTGLDEVMAVTTES
;
A
#
# COMPACT_ATOMS: atom_id res chain seq x y z
N MET A 1 39.99 -3.47 61.44
CA MET A 1 41.39 -3.14 61.04
C MET A 1 41.90 -1.79 61.58
N GLY A 2 41.06 -0.81 61.96
CA GLY A 2 41.51 0.52 62.40
C GLY A 2 42.06 0.59 63.83
N THR A 3 41.40 -0.06 64.79
CA THR A 3 41.78 -0.06 66.22
C THR A 3 43.16 -0.69 66.45
N LEU A 4 43.47 -1.79 65.76
CA LEU A 4 44.76 -2.48 65.87
C LEU A 4 45.92 -1.59 65.40
N ARG A 5 45.71 -0.78 64.36
CA ARG A 5 46.72 0.13 63.82
C ARG A 5 46.91 1.38 64.69
N ALA A 6 45.82 1.94 65.20
CA ALA A 6 45.89 3.04 66.16
C ALA A 6 46.68 2.64 67.42
N LEU A 7 46.49 1.40 67.89
CA LEU A 7 47.24 0.85 69.01
C LEU A 7 48.74 0.68 68.68
N THR A 8 49.10 0.24 67.46
CA THR A 8 50.52 0.17 67.06
C THR A 8 51.20 1.53 66.98
N VAL A 9 50.51 2.57 66.49
CA VAL A 9 51.06 3.93 66.44
C VAL A 9 51.20 4.51 67.84
N GLY A 10 50.19 4.32 68.70
CA GLY A 10 50.26 4.77 70.09
C GLY A 10 51.40 4.11 70.87
N MET A 11 51.60 2.80 70.68
CA MET A 11 52.73 2.08 71.28
C MET A 11 54.10 2.54 70.76
N LEU A 12 54.25 2.74 69.45
CA LEU A 12 55.50 3.27 68.87
C LEU A 12 55.82 4.67 69.40
N THR A 13 54.82 5.54 69.49
CA THR A 13 54.99 6.91 69.99
C THR A 13 55.33 6.93 71.48
N TYR A 14 54.74 6.03 72.27
CA TYR A 14 55.07 5.84 73.68
C TYR A 14 56.53 5.39 73.87
N ILE A 15 56.97 4.36 73.14
CA ILE A 15 58.35 3.86 73.19
C ILE A 15 59.35 4.97 72.80
N LEU A 16 59.03 5.75 71.75
CA LEU A 16 59.86 6.86 71.30
C LEU A 16 59.97 7.99 72.34
N ALA A 17 58.86 8.35 72.98
CA ALA A 17 58.83 9.36 74.04
C ALA A 17 59.65 8.93 75.26
N MET A 18 59.59 7.64 75.61
CA MET A 18 60.40 7.07 76.68
C MET A 18 61.90 7.10 76.35
N MET A 19 62.27 6.87 75.09
CA MET A 19 63.65 6.92 74.61
C MET A 19 64.26 8.33 74.65
N LEU A 20 63.41 9.36 74.53
CA LEU A 20 63.78 10.78 74.66
C LEU A 20 63.82 11.30 76.12
N MET A 21 63.69 10.40 77.11
CA MET A 21 63.63 10.75 78.54
C MET A 21 62.48 11.69 78.93
N PHE A 22 61.33 11.60 78.25
CA PHE A 22 60.13 12.24 78.76
C PHE A 22 59.62 11.55 80.03
N GLN A 23 58.97 12.31 80.90
CA GLN A 23 58.30 11.75 82.07
C GLN A 23 57.26 10.70 81.64
N PRO A 24 57.14 9.56 82.36
CA PRO A 24 56.27 8.45 81.97
C PRO A 24 54.80 8.86 81.81
N ASN A 25 54.32 9.79 82.64
CA ASN A 25 52.97 10.33 82.54
C ASN A 25 52.74 11.12 81.24
N LEU A 26 53.77 11.84 80.76
CA LEU A 26 53.70 12.59 79.51
C LEU A 26 53.79 11.67 78.29
N ALA A 27 54.60 10.61 78.38
CA ALA A 27 54.76 9.62 77.32
C ALA A 27 53.44 8.88 77.01
N VAL A 28 52.69 8.47 78.04
CA VAL A 28 51.36 7.84 77.87
C VAL A 28 50.37 8.83 77.21
N ALA A 29 50.36 10.09 77.65
CA ALA A 29 49.49 11.11 77.08
C ALA A 29 49.79 11.35 75.58
N LEU A 30 51.06 11.39 75.20
CA LEU A 30 51.48 11.52 73.79
C LEU A 30 51.11 10.30 72.95
N GLY A 31 51.29 9.09 73.49
CA GLY A 31 50.90 7.85 72.80
C GLY A 31 49.40 7.75 72.53
N VAL A 32 48.56 8.04 73.53
CA VAL A 32 47.10 8.06 73.38
C VAL A 32 46.68 9.18 72.42
N GLY A 33 47.25 10.38 72.55
CA GLY A 33 46.97 11.50 71.66
C GLY A 33 47.28 11.19 70.19
N ALA A 34 48.44 10.57 69.92
CA ALA A 34 48.84 10.17 68.57
C ALA A 34 47.93 9.06 68.00
N ALA A 35 47.51 8.10 68.81
CA ALA A 35 46.58 7.05 68.40
C ALA A 35 45.21 7.63 67.98
N PHE A 36 44.66 8.54 68.78
CA PHE A 36 43.40 9.23 68.45
C PHE A 36 43.54 10.13 67.22
N ALA A 37 44.64 10.89 67.11
CA ALA A 37 44.89 11.76 65.96
C ALA A 37 45.02 10.95 64.66
N SER A 38 45.71 9.81 64.70
CA SER A 38 45.87 8.90 63.55
C SER A 38 44.52 8.35 63.05
N GLU A 39 43.62 7.98 63.96
CA GLU A 39 42.28 7.51 63.59
C GLU A 39 41.41 8.66 63.06
N ARG A 40 41.49 9.86 63.65
CA ARG A 40 40.75 11.04 63.19
C ARG A 40 41.20 11.54 61.81
N MET A 41 42.50 11.56 61.55
CA MET A 41 43.06 11.97 60.26
C MET A 41 42.54 11.05 59.14
N ARG A 42 42.47 9.74 59.40
CA ARG A 42 41.97 8.75 58.43
C ARG A 42 40.47 8.89 58.17
N HIS A 43 39.69 9.21 59.20
CA HIS A 43 38.24 9.39 59.09
C HIS A 43 37.86 10.55 58.16
N HIS A 44 38.67 11.60 58.08
CA HIS A 44 38.37 12.75 57.23
C HIS A 44 38.51 12.44 55.73
N HIS A 45 39.48 11.58 55.34
CA HIS A 45 39.67 11.19 53.94
C HIS A 45 38.61 10.18 53.47
N THR A 46 38.22 9.23 54.32
CA THR A 46 37.17 8.25 53.97
C THR A 46 35.80 8.89 53.88
N VAL A 47 35.48 9.84 54.77
CA VAL A 47 34.19 10.55 54.73
C VAL A 47 34.09 11.44 53.49
N LYS A 48 35.17 12.10 53.08
CA LYS A 48 35.19 12.88 51.83
C LYS A 48 35.00 12.00 50.60
N ALA A 49 35.75 10.90 50.50
CA ALA A 49 35.65 9.97 49.38
C ALA A 49 34.23 9.38 49.26
N VAL A 50 33.65 8.92 50.38
CA VAL A 50 32.27 8.40 50.39
C VAL A 50 31.25 9.49 50.05
N ARG A 51 31.46 10.73 50.51
CA ARG A 51 30.57 11.86 50.18
C ARG A 51 30.62 12.18 48.68
N GLU A 52 31.80 12.20 48.08
CA GLU A 52 31.98 12.42 46.65
C GLU A 52 31.32 11.30 45.84
N GLU A 53 31.46 10.05 46.28
CA GLU A 53 30.81 8.90 45.66
C GLU A 53 29.28 8.97 45.77
N VAL A 54 28.73 9.35 46.93
CA VAL A 54 27.28 9.54 47.11
C VAL A 54 26.75 10.65 46.20
N VAL A 55 27.47 11.76 46.08
CA VAL A 55 27.08 12.88 45.19
C VAL A 55 27.13 12.45 43.73
N SER A 56 28.16 11.69 43.33
CA SER A 56 28.28 11.20 41.96
C SER A 56 27.19 10.18 41.63
N LEU A 57 26.88 9.25 42.54
CA LEU A 57 25.79 8.29 42.38
C LEU A 57 24.44 8.99 42.28
N HIS A 58 24.20 9.99 43.13
CA HIS A 58 22.96 10.77 43.10
C HIS A 58 22.80 11.51 41.77
N ARG A 59 23.89 12.09 41.24
CA ARG A 59 23.90 12.73 39.93
C ARG A 59 23.61 11.73 38.81
N SER A 60 24.25 10.57 38.84
CA SER A 60 24.02 9.50 37.85
C SER A 60 22.59 8.98 37.90
N LEU A 61 22.00 8.82 39.08
CA LEU A 61 20.60 8.42 39.25
C LEU A 61 19.64 9.48 38.69
N THR A 62 19.95 10.76 38.90
CA THR A 62 19.16 11.87 38.36
C THR A 62 19.19 11.88 36.84
N VAL A 63 20.38 11.75 36.24
CA VAL A 63 20.55 11.67 34.78
C VAL A 63 19.84 10.44 34.21
N ALA A 64 19.97 9.27 34.85
CA ALA A 64 19.28 8.06 34.41
C ALA A 64 17.75 8.20 34.48
N LYS A 65 17.23 8.85 35.51
CA LYS A 65 15.80 9.16 35.63
C LYS A 65 15.33 10.06 34.49
N ASP A 66 16.08 11.11 34.16
CA ASP A 66 15.72 12.02 33.07
C ASP A 66 15.69 11.27 31.72
N HIS A 67 16.65 10.38 31.47
CA HIS A 67 16.63 9.50 30.29
C HIS A 67 15.43 8.55 30.25
N LEU A 68 15.01 7.99 31.39
CA LEU A 68 13.81 7.15 31.45
C LEU A 68 12.55 7.96 31.10
N VAL A 69 12.45 9.19 31.58
CA VAL A 69 11.34 10.10 31.24
C VAL A 69 11.35 10.43 29.75
N GLU A 70 12.52 10.70 29.17
CA GLU A 70 12.66 10.94 27.73
C GLU A 70 12.28 9.71 26.89
N LEU A 71 12.77 8.53 27.27
CA LEU A 71 12.43 7.26 26.60
C LEU A 71 10.93 6.95 26.69
N GLN A 72 10.30 7.23 27.84
CA GLN A 72 8.87 7.10 28.00
C GLN A 72 8.12 8.06 27.06
N ARG A 73 8.53 9.32 26.99
CA ARG A 73 7.92 10.31 26.08
C ARG A 73 8.05 9.92 24.61
N THR A 74 9.23 9.47 24.19
CA THR A 74 9.48 9.03 22.80
C THR A 74 8.69 7.76 22.46
N THR A 75 8.60 6.80 23.38
CA THR A 75 7.80 5.59 23.21
C THR A 75 6.31 5.92 23.11
N SER A 76 5.80 6.82 23.95
CA SER A 76 4.42 7.29 23.89
C SER A 76 4.11 8.00 22.56
N ARG A 77 5.01 8.88 22.09
CA ARG A 77 4.85 9.52 20.78
C ARG A 77 4.81 8.50 19.64
N ARG A 78 5.75 7.55 19.61
CA ARG A 78 5.76 6.47 18.61
C ARG A 78 4.49 5.62 18.66
N ARG A 79 3.95 5.33 19.85
CA ARG A 79 2.68 4.60 19.98
C ARG A 79 1.51 5.35 19.34
N ILE A 80 1.44 6.67 19.52
CA ILE A 80 0.41 7.50 18.91
C ILE A 80 0.57 7.50 17.39
N GLU A 81 1.77 7.77 16.88
CA GLU A 81 2.08 7.77 15.44
C GLU A 81 1.74 6.41 14.78
N LEU A 82 2.11 5.30 15.43
CA LEU A 82 1.79 3.96 14.96
C LEU A 82 0.29 3.68 14.98
N ASN A 83 -0.44 4.17 15.99
CA ASN A 83 -1.89 4.00 16.03
C ASN A 83 -2.57 4.79 14.90
N THR A 84 -2.14 6.04 14.66
CA THR A 84 -2.63 6.85 13.53
C THR A 84 -2.30 6.19 12.19
N ALA A 85 -1.07 5.68 12.01
CA ALA A 85 -0.69 4.96 10.79
C ALA A 85 -1.53 3.68 10.60
N ARG A 86 -1.84 2.96 11.70
CA ARG A 86 -2.73 1.80 11.68
C ARG A 86 -4.16 2.17 11.31
N GLU A 87 -4.69 3.27 11.85
CA GLU A 87 -6.02 3.77 11.50
C GLU A 87 -6.10 4.14 10.02
N GLU A 88 -5.06 4.79 9.47
CA GLU A 88 -5.01 5.13 8.05
C GLU A 88 -4.85 3.90 7.15
N LEU A 89 -4.04 2.90 7.57
CA LEU A 89 -3.97 1.62 6.86
C LEU A 89 -5.31 0.89 6.89
N THR A 90 -5.99 0.87 8.04
CA THR A 90 -7.32 0.26 8.18
C THR A 90 -8.34 1.00 7.30
N ARG A 91 -8.28 2.32 7.21
CA ARG A 91 -9.11 3.13 6.31
C ARG A 91 -8.83 2.76 4.85
N ARG A 92 -7.56 2.63 4.46
CA ARG A 92 -7.18 2.22 3.09
C ARG A 92 -7.60 0.80 2.77
N ASP A 93 -7.44 -0.15 3.70
CA ASP A 93 -7.89 -1.53 3.52
C ASP A 93 -9.42 -1.61 3.45
N ALA A 94 -10.11 -0.80 4.25
CA ALA A 94 -11.56 -0.63 4.20
C ALA A 94 -12.04 0.08 2.93
N ILE A 95 -11.18 0.77 2.16
CA ILE A 95 -11.50 1.33 0.83
C ILE A 95 -11.07 0.36 -0.29
N GLY A 96 -9.95 -0.35 -0.13
CA GLY A 96 -9.42 -1.30 -1.10
C GLY A 96 -10.30 -2.55 -1.23
N SER A 97 -10.82 -3.09 -0.12
CA SER A 97 -11.74 -4.23 -0.16
C SER A 97 -13.07 -3.94 -0.87
N PRO A 98 -13.77 -2.81 -0.62
CA PRO A 98 -14.99 -2.49 -1.35
C PRO A 98 -14.74 -2.02 -2.79
N ALA A 99 -13.65 -1.30 -3.10
CA ALA A 99 -13.33 -0.95 -4.48
C ALA A 99 -13.04 -2.20 -5.33
N ALA A 100 -12.35 -3.19 -4.76
CA ALA A 100 -12.13 -4.49 -5.40
C ALA A 100 -13.44 -5.29 -5.56
N ARG A 101 -14.33 -5.27 -4.56
CA ARG A 101 -15.65 -5.93 -4.65
C ARG A 101 -16.55 -5.27 -5.69
N GLU A 102 -16.56 -3.95 -5.75
CA GLU A 102 -17.34 -3.19 -6.73
C GLU A 102 -16.83 -3.44 -8.15
N LEU A 103 -15.51 -3.51 -8.34
CA LEU A 103 -14.91 -3.87 -9.61
C LEU A 103 -15.23 -5.32 -10.01
N LEU A 104 -15.14 -6.27 -9.08
CA LEU A 104 -15.51 -7.66 -9.32
C LEU A 104 -17.00 -7.79 -9.68
N LYS A 105 -17.87 -7.05 -8.98
CA LYS A 105 -19.31 -7.01 -9.27
C LYS A 105 -19.58 -6.47 -10.68
N ARG A 106 -18.93 -5.37 -11.07
CA ARG A 106 -19.03 -4.82 -12.43
C ARG A 106 -18.49 -5.78 -13.50
N GLN A 107 -17.42 -6.52 -13.18
CA GLN A 107 -16.90 -7.54 -14.09
C GLN A 107 -17.88 -8.71 -14.24
N ASP A 108 -18.50 -9.16 -13.15
CA ASP A 108 -19.50 -10.23 -13.17
C ASP A 108 -20.73 -9.82 -14.02
N GLU A 109 -21.23 -8.59 -13.82
CA GLU A 109 -22.33 -8.01 -14.61
C GLU A 109 -21.96 -7.89 -16.11
N ALA A 110 -20.74 -7.43 -16.42
CA ALA A 110 -20.27 -7.32 -17.80
C ALA A 110 -20.06 -8.68 -18.48
N ILE A 111 -19.54 -9.67 -17.76
CA ILE A 111 -19.39 -11.05 -18.25
C ILE A 111 -20.77 -11.63 -18.51
N HIS A 112 -21.73 -11.46 -17.60
CA HIS A 112 -23.07 -12.00 -17.76
C HIS A 112 -23.79 -11.40 -18.98
N ALA A 113 -23.63 -10.10 -19.23
CA ALA A 113 -24.16 -9.45 -20.42
C ALA A 113 -23.47 -9.93 -21.71
N ALA A 114 -22.15 -10.13 -21.67
CA ALA A 114 -21.39 -10.67 -22.80
C ALA A 114 -21.80 -12.12 -23.13
N THR A 115 -22.02 -12.96 -22.11
CA THR A 115 -22.50 -14.33 -22.28
C THR A 115 -23.89 -14.38 -22.91
N GLN A 116 -24.83 -13.55 -22.44
CA GLN A 116 -26.17 -13.45 -23.03
C GLN A 116 -26.14 -12.96 -24.48
N ALA A 117 -25.28 -11.99 -24.79
CA ALA A 117 -25.09 -11.53 -26.16
C ALA A 117 -24.48 -12.61 -27.05
N LEU A 118 -23.55 -13.42 -26.53
CA LEU A 118 -22.95 -14.53 -27.27
C LEU A 118 -23.95 -15.66 -27.55
N GLU A 119 -24.76 -16.03 -26.55
CA GLU A 119 -25.85 -17.01 -26.70
C GLU A 119 -26.87 -16.55 -27.75
N SER A 120 -27.32 -15.30 -27.67
CA SER A 120 -28.17 -14.67 -28.69
C SER A 120 -27.57 -14.72 -30.10
N LYS A 121 -26.26 -14.48 -30.23
CA LYS A 121 -25.56 -14.53 -31.53
C LYS A 121 -25.37 -15.95 -32.03
N GLN A 122 -25.18 -16.91 -31.13
CA GLN A 122 -25.09 -18.32 -31.48
C GLN A 122 -26.44 -18.85 -31.99
N ASP A 123 -27.55 -18.47 -31.34
CA ASP A 123 -28.90 -18.79 -31.82
C ASP A 123 -29.18 -18.15 -33.18
N GLN A 124 -28.84 -16.87 -33.34
CA GLN A 124 -28.97 -16.17 -34.62
C GLN A 124 -28.10 -16.81 -35.71
N ASN A 125 -26.89 -17.26 -35.38
CA ASN A 125 -25.99 -17.95 -36.32
C ASN A 125 -26.55 -19.32 -36.72
N ASN A 126 -27.09 -20.09 -35.78
CA ASN A 126 -27.69 -21.40 -36.05
C ASN A 126 -28.92 -21.28 -36.97
N ILE A 127 -29.79 -20.28 -36.72
CA ILE A 127 -30.93 -19.96 -37.60
C ILE A 127 -30.46 -19.56 -39.00
N VAL A 128 -29.40 -18.75 -39.11
CA VAL A 128 -28.83 -18.37 -40.41
C VAL A 128 -28.26 -19.60 -41.13
N LEU A 129 -27.52 -20.48 -40.46
CA LEU A 129 -26.99 -21.70 -41.05
C LEU A 129 -28.09 -22.64 -41.54
N GLU A 130 -29.18 -22.78 -40.78
CA GLU A 130 -30.35 -23.55 -41.20
C GLU A 130 -31.03 -22.91 -42.42
N SER A 131 -31.17 -21.58 -42.45
CA SER A 131 -31.71 -20.86 -43.61
C SER A 131 -30.83 -20.99 -44.85
N MET A 132 -29.50 -21.03 -44.68
CA MET A 132 -28.56 -21.30 -45.77
C MET A 132 -28.67 -22.75 -46.23
N GLN A 133 -28.84 -23.72 -45.33
CA GLN A 133 -29.06 -25.11 -45.70
C GLN A 133 -30.36 -25.28 -46.50
N GLN A 134 -31.44 -24.61 -46.08
CA GLN A 134 -32.72 -24.62 -46.78
C GLN A 134 -32.60 -23.93 -48.15
N LEU A 135 -31.96 -22.77 -48.24
CA LEU A 135 -31.69 -22.08 -49.51
C LEU A 135 -30.79 -22.89 -50.44
N LEU A 136 -29.78 -23.58 -49.91
CA LEU A 136 -28.86 -24.41 -50.69
C LEU A 136 -29.59 -25.67 -51.21
N SER A 137 -30.48 -26.26 -50.42
CA SER A 137 -31.35 -27.35 -50.87
C SER A 137 -32.32 -26.89 -51.97
N ALA A 138 -32.94 -25.72 -51.80
CA ALA A 138 -33.81 -25.12 -52.80
C ALA A 138 -33.05 -24.72 -54.07
N GLN A 139 -31.80 -24.27 -53.95
CA GLN A 139 -30.93 -23.94 -55.07
C GLN A 139 -30.47 -25.19 -55.82
N VAL A 140 -30.16 -26.29 -55.13
CA VAL A 140 -29.85 -27.58 -55.76
C VAL A 140 -31.08 -28.10 -56.51
N GLU A 141 -32.26 -28.01 -55.92
CA GLU A 141 -33.52 -28.39 -56.57
C GLU A 141 -33.85 -27.49 -57.77
N GLN A 142 -33.67 -26.18 -57.63
CA GLN A 142 -33.84 -25.21 -58.71
C GLN A 142 -32.82 -25.41 -59.83
N THR A 143 -31.58 -25.79 -59.50
CA THR A 143 -30.52 -26.11 -60.48
C THR A 143 -30.82 -27.42 -61.19
N ALA A 144 -31.32 -28.43 -60.48
CA ALA A 144 -31.75 -29.69 -61.09
C ALA A 144 -32.97 -29.48 -62.02
N ASN A 145 -33.92 -28.63 -61.62
CA ASN A 145 -35.06 -28.26 -62.45
C ASN A 145 -34.66 -27.41 -63.65
N MET A 146 -33.74 -26.45 -63.49
CA MET A 146 -33.15 -25.70 -64.60
C MET A 146 -32.35 -26.60 -65.55
N GLN A 147 -31.60 -27.57 -65.05
CA GLN A 147 -30.89 -28.54 -65.88
C GLN A 147 -31.87 -29.44 -66.65
N ARG A 148 -32.99 -29.84 -66.05
CA ARG A 148 -34.07 -30.55 -66.76
C ARG A 148 -34.73 -29.67 -67.82
N ALA A 149 -35.06 -28.42 -67.50
CA ALA A 149 -35.63 -27.46 -68.43
C ALA A 149 -34.67 -27.11 -69.58
N LEU A 150 -33.38 -26.95 -69.30
CA LEU A 150 -32.34 -26.78 -70.32
C LEU A 150 -32.18 -28.02 -71.17
N ARG A 151 -32.26 -29.22 -70.59
CA ARG A 151 -32.24 -30.49 -71.34
C ARG A 151 -33.47 -30.63 -72.25
N ASP A 152 -34.62 -30.18 -71.78
CA ASP A 152 -35.88 -30.17 -72.54
C ASP A 152 -35.86 -29.12 -73.65
N VAL A 153 -35.35 -27.92 -73.37
CA VAL A 153 -35.12 -26.85 -74.36
C VAL A 153 -34.08 -27.27 -75.39
N VAL A 154 -32.98 -27.92 -75.00
CA VAL A 154 -32.01 -28.51 -75.95
C VAL A 154 -32.67 -29.62 -76.78
N GLY A 155 -33.50 -30.46 -76.17
CA GLY A 155 -34.31 -31.45 -76.89
C GLY A 155 -35.25 -30.81 -77.93
N HIS A 156 -35.90 -29.71 -77.55
CA HIS A 156 -36.80 -28.93 -78.42
C HIS A 156 -36.04 -28.11 -79.49
N LEU A 157 -34.83 -27.64 -79.21
CA LEU A 157 -33.94 -26.95 -80.17
C LEU A 157 -33.34 -27.92 -81.19
N MET A 158 -33.10 -29.18 -80.82
CA MET A 158 -32.72 -30.22 -81.78
C MET A 158 -33.88 -30.63 -82.70
N ALA A 159 -35.13 -30.43 -82.26
CA ALA A 159 -36.33 -30.72 -83.06
C ALA A 159 -36.74 -29.60 -84.04
N ASN A 160 -36.26 -28.36 -83.89
CA ASN A 160 -36.63 -27.23 -84.76
C ASN A 160 -35.47 -26.24 -84.98
N PRO A 161 -34.64 -26.43 -86.03
CA PRO A 161 -33.57 -25.48 -86.32
C PRO A 161 -34.11 -24.28 -87.11
N ARG A 162 -33.94 -23.09 -86.53
CA ARG A 162 -34.06 -21.73 -87.09
C ARG A 162 -35.44 -21.06 -86.96
N ARG A 163 -35.55 -20.19 -85.96
CA ARG A 163 -36.13 -18.85 -86.14
C ARG A 163 -35.58 -17.85 -85.12
N GLN A 164 -34.75 -16.95 -85.65
CA GLN A 164 -34.49 -15.57 -85.24
C GLN A 164 -35.26 -15.08 -84.00
N LEU A 165 -34.54 -14.83 -82.91
CA LEU A 165 -34.98 -13.98 -81.80
C LEU A 165 -34.12 -12.73 -81.78
N THR A 166 -34.71 -11.61 -82.16
CA THR A 166 -34.16 -10.26 -81.98
C THR A 166 -34.18 -9.94 -80.48
N LEU A 167 -33.02 -9.94 -79.84
CA LEU A 167 -32.86 -9.49 -78.45
C LEU A 167 -32.91 -7.95 -78.46
N ASN A 168 -34.00 -7.38 -77.96
CA ASN A 168 -34.05 -5.97 -77.58
C ASN A 168 -33.22 -5.80 -76.31
N ASP A 169 -32.18 -4.99 -76.42
CA ASP A 169 -31.35 -4.49 -75.35
C ASP A 169 -32.18 -3.52 -74.49
N SER A 170 -32.25 -3.78 -73.18
CA SER A 170 -32.92 -2.91 -72.21
C SER A 170 -32.19 -3.03 -70.88
N VAL A 171 -31.01 -2.41 -70.82
CA VAL A 171 -30.30 -2.14 -69.58
C VAL A 171 -31.05 -1.01 -68.85
N LEU A 172 -31.81 -1.36 -67.81
CA LEU A 172 -32.25 -0.40 -66.80
C LEU A 172 -31.19 -0.34 -65.70
N VAL A 173 -30.33 0.68 -65.76
CA VAL A 173 -29.49 1.09 -64.62
C VAL A 173 -30.40 1.87 -63.66
N ASN A 174 -30.88 1.21 -62.61
CA ASN A 174 -31.48 1.91 -61.47
C ASN A 174 -30.39 2.18 -60.44
N GLU A 175 -29.76 3.35 -60.54
CA GLU A 175 -28.83 3.85 -59.53
C GLU A 175 -29.62 4.22 -58.26
N ASN A 176 -29.77 3.26 -57.35
CA ASN A 176 -30.16 3.57 -55.98
C ASN A 176 -29.26 2.80 -55.02
N VAL A 177 -28.01 3.23 -54.94
CA VAL A 177 -27.07 2.77 -53.92
C VAL A 177 -27.37 3.50 -52.60
N PRO A 178 -27.61 2.77 -51.50
CA PRO A 178 -27.82 3.32 -50.18
C PRO A 178 -26.48 3.71 -49.53
N SER A 179 -26.36 4.93 -49.03
CA SER A 179 -25.28 5.34 -48.11
C SER A 179 -25.84 5.50 -46.70
N ALA A 180 -25.46 4.58 -45.80
CA ALA A 180 -25.47 4.79 -44.35
C ALA A 180 -24.13 5.46 -43.94
N PRO A 181 -23.86 5.68 -42.63
CA PRO A 181 -24.46 6.60 -41.67
C PRO A 181 -23.48 7.74 -41.30
N ASN A 182 -23.98 8.91 -40.90
CA ASN A 182 -23.11 10.03 -40.49
C ASN A 182 -22.61 9.83 -39.03
N LEU A 183 -21.40 9.31 -38.89
CA LEU A 183 -20.58 9.34 -37.67
C LEU A 183 -19.48 10.39 -37.89
N GLY A 184 -19.67 11.61 -37.37
CA GLY A 184 -18.66 12.67 -37.52
C GLY A 184 -19.16 14.06 -37.13
N GLY A 185 -19.35 14.31 -35.84
CA GLY A 185 -19.75 15.62 -35.31
C GLY A 185 -19.56 15.71 -33.80
N LEU A 186 -18.50 15.10 -33.28
CA LEU A 186 -18.01 15.28 -31.92
C LEU A 186 -16.67 15.99 -32.04
N LEU A 187 -16.62 17.26 -31.64
CA LEU A 187 -15.48 18.21 -31.55
C LEU A 187 -15.64 19.46 -32.45
N GLU A 188 -16.44 20.42 -32.00
CA GLU A 188 -16.20 21.84 -32.30
C GLU A 188 -16.77 22.70 -31.16
N GLY A 189 -15.97 23.64 -30.62
CA GLY A 189 -16.49 24.76 -29.83
C GLY A 189 -16.15 24.80 -28.33
N THR A 190 -14.87 24.84 -27.97
CA THR A 190 -14.39 25.43 -26.72
C THR A 190 -14.52 26.96 -26.75
N GLY A 191 -15.03 27.57 -25.67
CA GLY A 191 -14.46 28.82 -25.13
C GLY A 191 -15.29 30.11 -25.20
N LEU A 192 -15.67 30.59 -24.00
CA LEU A 192 -15.64 31.98 -23.53
C LEU A 192 -16.61 33.00 -24.16
N ASP A 193 -17.72 33.22 -23.46
CA ASP A 193 -18.41 34.49 -23.13
C ASP A 193 -19.68 34.03 -22.36
N GLU A 194 -20.10 34.53 -21.20
CA GLU A 194 -20.25 35.91 -20.77
C GLU A 194 -20.54 35.88 -19.25
N VAL A 195 -19.70 36.58 -18.48
CA VAL A 195 -20.01 37.01 -17.11
C VAL A 195 -20.73 38.33 -17.22
N MET A 196 -22.04 38.37 -16.95
CA MET A 196 -22.71 39.41 -16.14
C MET A 196 -24.23 39.36 -16.27
N ALA A 197 -24.86 39.70 -15.14
CA ALA A 197 -26.19 40.30 -15.02
C ALA A 197 -27.42 39.41 -15.22
N VAL A 198 -27.89 38.81 -14.12
CA VAL A 198 -29.33 38.67 -13.84
C VAL A 198 -29.59 38.90 -12.34
N THR A 199 -30.24 40.05 -12.07
CA THR A 199 -31.21 40.40 -11.00
C THR A 199 -30.76 40.33 -9.53
N THR A 200 -30.57 41.43 -8.80
CA THR A 200 -31.61 42.32 -8.19
C THR A 200 -32.91 41.63 -7.82
N GLU A 201 -33.05 41.20 -6.57
CA GLU A 201 -34.31 41.23 -5.84
C GLU A 201 -34.06 41.55 -4.35
N SER A 202 -34.71 42.65 -3.94
CA SER A 202 -35.27 43.07 -2.64
C SER A 202 -34.54 42.81 -1.32
#